data_AF-A0A953UKT1-F1
#
_entry.id   AF-A0A953UKT1-F1
#
_cell.length_a   1.000
_cell.length_b   1.000
_cell.length_c   1.000
_cell.angle_alpha   90.00
_cell.angle_beta   90.00
_cell.angle_gamma   90.00
#
_symmetry.space_group_name_H-M   'P 1'
#
loop_
_entity.id
_entity.type
_entity.pdbx_description
1 polymer ?
#
loop_
_entity_poly.entity_id
_entity_poly.type
_entity_poly.pdbx_seq_one_letter_code
_entity_poly.pdbx_strand_id
1 'polypeptide(L)' 'MSDSTNILSGIRVIDCGTYIAAPAAAVVMSDFGAEVIKIERP' A
#
# COMPACT_ATOMS: atom_id res chain seq x y z
N MET A 1 -7.17 -11.33 20.97
CA MET A 1 -7.49 -10.79 19.64
C MET A 1 -7.20 -11.91 18.67
N SER A 2 -8.16 -12.40 17.89
CA SER A 2 -7.84 -13.36 16.83
C SER A 2 -6.87 -12.66 15.86
N ASP A 3 -5.68 -13.21 15.65
CA ASP A 3 -4.71 -12.72 14.66
C ASP A 3 -5.27 -12.97 13.25
N SER A 4 -6.28 -12.20 12.87
CA SER A 4 -6.75 -12.12 11.50
C SER A 4 -5.71 -11.30 10.74
N THR A 5 -4.65 -11.99 10.30
CA THR A 5 -3.65 -11.42 9.40
C THR A 5 -4.39 -10.73 8.25
N ASN A 6 -4.25 -9.40 8.17
CA ASN A 6 -4.91 -8.57 7.17
C ASN A 6 -4.61 -9.12 5.77
N ILE A 7 -5.52 -9.02 4.81
CA ILE A 7 -5.44 -9.77 3.54
C ILE A 7 -4.16 -9.49 2.73
N LEU A 8 -3.53 -8.33 2.93
CA LEU A 8 -2.26 -7.95 2.29
C LEU A 8 -1.06 -7.93 3.25
N SER A 9 -1.18 -8.50 4.45
CA SER A 9 -0.07 -8.55 5.40
C SER A 9 1.13 -9.30 4.82
N GLY A 10 2.34 -8.75 5.02
CA GLY A 10 3.59 -9.30 4.49
C GLY A 10 3.86 -8.94 3.03
N ILE A 11 2.95 -8.25 2.35
CA ILE A 11 3.17 -7.74 1.00
C ILE A 11 3.82 -6.35 1.07
N ARG A 12 4.90 -6.16 0.31
CA ARG A 12 5.50 -4.85 0.04
C ARG A 12 5.09 -4.34 -1.34
N VAL A 13 4.63 -3.10 -1.40
CA VAL A 13 4.20 -2.42 -2.63
C VAL A 13 5.03 -1.17 -2.86
N ILE A 14 5.53 -1.01 -4.09
CA ILE A 14 6.20 0.21 -4.52
C ILE A 14 5.20 1.05 -5.33
N ASP A 15 4.84 2.23 -4.83
CA ASP A 15 4.02 3.20 -5.56
C ASP A 15 4.91 4.20 -6.30
N CYS A 16 5.09 3.99 -7.60
CA CYS A 16 5.80 4.90 -8.52
C CYS A 16 4.84 5.78 -9.36
N GLY A 17 3.53 5.74 -9.11
CA GLY A 17 2.56 6.50 -9.90
C GLY A 17 2.41 7.95 -9.45
N THR A 18 1.83 8.81 -10.27
CA THR A 18 1.59 10.22 -9.91
C THR A 18 0.11 10.57 -9.97
N TYR A 19 -0.24 11.75 -9.45
CA TYR A 19 -1.61 12.26 -9.38
C TYR A 19 -2.51 11.44 -8.45
N ILE A 20 -3.59 10.84 -8.96
CA ILE A 20 -4.70 10.38 -8.11
C ILE A 20 -4.82 8.85 -8.12
N ALA A 21 -4.82 8.21 -9.29
CA ALA A 21 -5.21 6.81 -9.40
C ALA A 21 -4.26 5.86 -8.62
N ALA A 22 -2.95 5.99 -8.82
CA ALA A 22 -1.98 5.13 -8.15
C ALA A 22 -1.88 5.40 -6.64
N PRO A 23 -1.77 6.66 -6.15
CA PRO A 23 -1.81 6.93 -4.71
C PRO A 23 -3.10 6.47 -4.04
N ALA A 24 -4.26 6.64 -4.69
CA ALA A 24 -5.54 6.17 -4.14
C ALA A 24 -5.56 4.64 -4.00
N ALA A 25 -5.08 3.91 -5.00
CA ALA A 25 -4.95 2.45 -4.91
C ALA A 25 -3.97 2.03 -3.81
N ALA A 26 -2.85 2.74 -3.66
CA ALA A 26 -1.83 2.47 -2.65
C ALA A 26 -2.34 2.69 -1.21
N VAL A 27 -3.20 3.69 -1.00
CA VAL A 27 -3.92 3.89 0.28
C VAL A 27 -4.79 2.69 0.60
N VAL A 28 -5.63 2.24 -0.33
CA VAL A 28 -6.48 1.06 -0.14
C VAL A 28 -5.64 -0.17 0.20
N MET A 29 -4.50 -0.37 -0.46
CA MET A 29 -3.60 -1.50 -0.16
C MET A 29 -3.01 -1.41 1.27
N SER A 30 -2.67 -0.20 1.72
CA SER A 30 -2.17 0.03 3.09
C SER A 30 -3.23 -0.31 4.14
N ASP A 31 -4.49 0.06 3.90
CA ASP A 31 -5.61 -0.23 4.79
C ASP A 31 -5.81 -1.75 4.99
N PHE A 32 -5.52 -2.54 3.95
CA PHE A 32 -5.55 -4.00 3.99
C PHE A 32 -4.23 -4.64 4.44
N GLY A 33 -3.29 -3.85 4.93
CA GLY A 33 -2.10 -4.31 5.65
C GLY A 33 -0.84 -4.48 4.81
N ALA A 34 -0.81 -3.94 3.58
CA ALA A 34 0.42 -3.88 2.79
C ALA A 34 1.39 -2.82 3.35
N GLU A 35 2.69 -3.08 3.26
CA GLU A 35 3.73 -2.08 3.46
C GLU A 35 3.95 -1.34 2.13
N VAL A 36 3.48 -0.09 2.06
CA VAL A 36 3.56 0.74 0.86
C VAL A 36 4.71 1.74 0.96
N ILE A 37 5.59 1.74 -0.05
CA ILE A 37 6.70 2.68 -0.19
C ILE A 37 6.43 3.58 -1.39
N LYS A 38 6.30 4.87 -1.14
CA LYS A 38 6.14 5.88 -2.19
C LYS A 38 7.49 6.25 -2.78
N ILE A 39 7.60 6.27 -4.11
CA ILE A 39 8.75 6.78 -4.83
C ILE A 39 8.36 8.07 -5.54
N GLU A 40 9.04 9.16 -5.18
CA GLU A 40 8.89 10.47 -5.80
C GLU A 40 10.14 10.83 -6.61
N ARG A 41 9.99 11.77 -7.54
CA ARG A 41 11.11 12.34 -8.28
C ARG A 41 12.02 13.14 -7.33
N PRO A 42 13.33 13.23 -7.57
CA PRO A 42 14.24 14.06 -6.78
C PRO A 42 13.83 15.54 -6.72
#